data_AF-A0A929FAK6-F1
#
_entry.id   AF-A0A929FAK6-F1
#
_cell.length_a   1.000
_cell.length_b   1.000
_cell.length_c   1.000
_cell.angle_alpha   90.00
_cell.angle_beta   90.00
_cell.angle_gamma   90.00
#
_symmetry.space_group_name_H-M   'P 1'
#
loop_
_entity.id
_entity.type
_entity.pdbx_description
1 polymer ?
#
loop_
_entity_poly.entity_id
_entity_poly.type
_entity_poly.pdbx_seq_one_letter_code
_entity_poly.pdbx_strand_id
1 'polypeptide(L)'
;MDAAFDSDKRRVLSALSHGSIFLSQLVFSAGIPAALWIISDDPVVKENSKEALNFHLNIWIYSFIIGVLCWLLIGWLFVIPLLIFQWVTPILAILASFRDPDSAFKYPFIIRFL
;
A
#
# COMPACT_ATOMS: atom_id res chain seq x y z
N MET A 1 -7.97 21.70 21.30
CA MET A 1 -6.74 21.10 21.83
C MET A 1 -6.33 20.04 20.84
N ASP A 2 -5.34 20.34 20.00
CA ASP A 2 -4.76 19.32 19.12
C ASP A 2 -4.11 18.28 20.04
N ALA A 3 -4.72 17.10 20.12
CA ALA A 3 -4.04 15.97 20.72
C ALA A 3 -2.81 15.71 19.85
N ALA A 4 -1.62 16.01 20.37
CA ALA A 4 -0.38 15.63 19.72
C ALA A 4 -0.42 14.11 19.52
N PHE A 5 -0.55 13.67 18.26
CA PHE A 5 -0.55 12.24 17.96
C PHE A 5 0.83 11.64 18.26
N ASP A 6 0.84 10.42 18.79
CA ASP A 6 2.07 9.71 19.12
C ASP A 6 2.86 9.36 17.84
N SER A 7 4.06 9.94 17.73
CA SER A 7 4.93 9.79 16.55
C SER A 7 5.39 8.34 16.34
N ASP A 8 5.66 7.59 17.41
CA ASP A 8 6.11 6.21 17.30
C ASP A 8 4.97 5.31 16.86
N LYS A 9 3.76 5.51 17.42
CA LYS A 9 2.55 4.84 16.96
C LYS A 9 2.28 5.15 15.48
N ARG A 10 2.41 6.42 15.07
CA ARG A 10 2.22 6.82 13.68
C ARG A 10 3.16 6.11 12.72
N ARG A 11 4.46 6.07 13.04
CA ARG A 11 5.49 5.38 12.26
C ARG A 11 5.15 3.91 12.07
N VAL A 12 4.87 3.21 13.18
CA VAL A 12 4.61 1.77 13.16
C VAL A 12 3.33 1.44 12.42
N LEU A 13 2.23 2.16 12.65
CA LEU A 13 0.96 1.89 11.98
C LEU A 13 0.98 2.24 10.49
N SER A 14 1.68 3.31 10.10
CA SER A 14 1.86 3.66 8.68
C SER A 14 2.71 2.61 7.97
N ALA A 15 3.83 2.19 8.58
CA ALA A 15 4.67 1.12 8.06
C ALA A 15 3.91 -0.23 7.99
N LEU A 16 3.09 -0.55 8.99
CA LEU A 16 2.27 -1.76 9.02
C LEU A 16 1.23 -1.78 7.89
N SER A 17 0.63 -0.63 7.58
CA SER A 17 -0.31 -0.49 6.46
C SER A 17 0.35 -0.88 5.14
N HIS A 18 1.52 -0.32 4.86
CA HIS A 18 2.29 -0.59 3.63
C HIS A 18 2.89 -2.00 3.61
N GLY A 19 3.38 -2.48 4.76
CA GLY A 19 4.00 -3.79 4.88
C GLY A 19 3.03 -4.96 4.81
N SER A 20 1.72 -4.71 4.99
CA SER A 20 0.68 -5.74 4.93
C SER A 20 0.73 -6.58 3.65
N ILE A 21 1.08 -5.98 2.50
CA ILE A 21 1.12 -6.67 1.21
C ILE A 21 2.16 -7.79 1.12
N PHE A 22 3.18 -7.78 1.99
CA PHE A 22 4.17 -8.86 2.07
C PHE A 22 3.66 -10.11 2.80
N LEU A 23 2.57 -10.00 3.58
CA LEU A 23 2.00 -11.15 4.29
C LEU A 23 1.25 -12.08 3.35
N SER A 24 0.53 -11.50 2.39
CA SER A 24 -0.21 -12.24 1.38
C SER A 24 -0.59 -11.29 0.24
N GLN A 25 -0.59 -11.80 -0.99
CA GLN A 25 -1.19 -11.09 -2.12
C GLN A 25 -2.74 -11.14 -2.10
N LEU A 26 -3.34 -11.94 -1.21
CA LEU A 26 -4.79 -12.14 -1.14
C LEU A 26 -5.50 -11.07 -0.30
N VAL A 27 -6.83 -11.00 -0.47
CA VAL A 27 -7.75 -10.05 0.17
C VAL A 27 -7.56 -9.89 1.67
N PHE A 28 -7.09 -10.93 2.37
CA PHE A 28 -6.90 -10.89 3.81
C PHE A 28 -5.86 -9.83 4.26
N SER A 29 -4.77 -9.64 3.53
CA SER A 29 -3.73 -8.68 3.90
C SER A 29 -4.18 -7.22 3.76
N ALA A 30 -5.02 -6.92 2.77
CA ALA A 30 -5.67 -5.62 2.60
C ALA A 30 -6.60 -5.26 3.78
N GLY A 31 -6.99 -6.25 4.59
CA GLY A 31 -7.74 -6.04 5.83
C GLY A 31 -7.00 -5.18 6.86
N ILE A 32 -5.66 -5.23 6.89
CA ILE A 32 -4.84 -4.41 7.81
C ILE A 32 -4.99 -2.91 7.48
N PRO A 33 -4.64 -2.42 6.27
CA PRO A 33 -4.83 -1.02 5.94
C PRO A 33 -6.32 -0.62 5.93
N ALA A 34 -7.24 -1.53 5.57
CA ALA A 34 -8.68 -1.23 5.68
C ALA A 34 -9.13 -0.98 7.12
N ALA A 35 -8.70 -1.82 8.07
CA ALA A 35 -9.00 -1.64 9.48
C ALA A 35 -8.39 -0.33 10.00
N LEU A 36 -7.10 -0.08 9.73
CA LEU A 36 -6.41 1.14 10.16
C LEU A 36 -7.02 2.41 9.55
N TRP A 37 -7.48 2.34 8.30
CA TRP A 37 -8.21 3.44 7.66
C TRP A 37 -9.51 3.80 8.38
N ILE A 38 -10.24 2.80 8.89
CA ILE A 38 -11.51 3.00 9.59
C ILE A 38 -11.29 3.45 11.04
N ILE A 39 -10.37 2.79 11.76
CA ILE A 39 -10.25 2.93 13.22
C ILE A 39 -9.25 3.98 13.70
N SER A 40 -8.34 4.45 12.83
CA SER A 40 -7.32 5.43 13.23
C SER A 40 -7.86 6.85 13.27
N ASP A 41 -7.64 7.53 14.40
CA ASP A 41 -7.89 8.97 14.55
C ASP A 41 -6.73 9.83 14.01
N ASP A 42 -5.53 9.25 13.88
CA ASP A 42 -4.37 9.96 13.31
C ASP A 42 -4.56 10.13 11.79
N PRO A 43 -4.61 11.37 11.28
CA PRO A 43 -4.87 11.64 9.87
C PRO A 43 -3.75 11.12 8.95
N VAL A 44 -2.50 11.11 9.41
CA VAL A 44 -1.37 10.62 8.60
C VAL A 44 -1.40 9.09 8.51
N VAL A 45 -1.72 8.40 9.60
CA VAL A 45 -1.95 6.94 9.56
C VAL A 45 -3.12 6.62 8.64
N LYS A 46 -4.22 7.38 8.73
CA LYS A 46 -5.41 7.18 7.91
C LYS A 46 -5.10 7.34 6.42
N GLU A 47 -4.32 8.36 6.06
CA GLU A 47 -3.94 8.61 4.67
C GLU A 47 -2.94 7.56 4.13
N ASN A 48 -1.94 7.16 4.93
CA ASN A 48 -1.06 6.04 4.58
C ASN A 48 -1.84 4.73 4.39
N SER A 49 -2.83 4.49 5.25
CA SER A 49 -3.72 3.32 5.15
C SER A 49 -4.55 3.35 3.88
N LYS A 50 -5.08 4.51 3.48
CA LYS A 50 -5.77 4.68 2.19
C LYS A 50 -4.87 4.40 1.00
N GLU A 51 -3.65 4.95 0.99
CA GLU A 51 -2.70 4.74 -0.09
C GLU A 51 -2.30 3.27 -0.20
N ALA A 52 -2.05 2.59 0.93
CA ALA A 52 -1.81 1.15 0.95
C ALA A 52 -3.01 0.34 0.44
N LEU A 53 -4.23 0.69 0.82
CA LEU A 53 -5.44 0.00 0.36
C LEU A 53 -5.68 0.21 -1.14
N ASN A 54 -5.52 1.44 -1.64
CA ASN A 54 -5.53 1.72 -3.07
C ASN A 54 -4.43 0.91 -3.81
N PHE A 55 -3.25 0.77 -3.22
CA PHE A 55 -2.17 -0.05 -3.79
C PHE A 55 -2.56 -1.53 -3.93
N HIS A 56 -3.12 -2.15 -2.89
CA HIS A 56 -3.65 -3.52 -2.96
C HIS A 56 -4.64 -3.70 -4.12
N LEU A 57 -5.61 -2.79 -4.24
CA LEU A 57 -6.60 -2.82 -5.31
C LEU A 57 -5.95 -2.72 -6.70
N ASN A 58 -4.96 -1.83 -6.87
CA ASN A 58 -4.24 -1.69 -8.13
C ASN A 58 -3.41 -2.94 -8.45
N ILE A 59 -2.73 -3.54 -7.47
CA ILE A 59 -1.99 -4.78 -7.69
C ILE A 59 -2.92 -5.92 -8.13
N TRP A 60 -4.12 -6.03 -7.57
CA TRP A 60 -5.10 -7.03 -8.04
C TRP A 60 -5.57 -6.77 -9.47
N ILE A 61 -5.89 -5.52 -9.81
CA ILE A 61 -6.30 -5.15 -11.16
C ILE A 61 -5.17 -5.42 -12.16
N TYR A 62 -3.95 -4.98 -11.86
CA TYR A 62 -2.78 -5.18 -12.72
C TYR A 62 -2.46 -6.66 -12.89
N SER A 63 -2.51 -7.43 -11.81
CA SER A 63 -2.29 -8.88 -11.84
C SER A 63 -3.35 -9.59 -12.68
N PHE A 64 -4.62 -9.17 -12.59
CA PHE A 64 -5.71 -9.72 -13.40
C PHE A 64 -5.49 -9.43 -14.90
N ILE A 65 -5.22 -8.17 -15.26
CA ILE A 65 -4.96 -7.77 -16.65
C ILE A 65 -3.75 -8.53 -17.20
N ILE A 66 -2.63 -8.55 -16.48
CA ILE A 66 -1.41 -9.25 -16.90
C ILE A 66 -1.65 -10.76 -16.99
N GLY A 67 -2.42 -11.35 -16.07
CA GLY A 67 -2.80 -12.77 -16.13
C GLY A 67 -3.57 -13.12 -17.40
N VAL A 68 -4.54 -12.29 -17.80
CA VAL A 68 -5.26 -12.44 -19.08
C VAL A 68 -4.29 -12.29 -20.27
N LEU A 69 -3.37 -11.33 -20.23
CA LEU A 69 -2.36 -11.16 -21.29
C LEU A 69 -1.37 -12.33 -21.36
N CYS A 70 -1.02 -12.94 -20.22
CA CYS A 70 -0.17 -14.13 -20.16
C CYS A 70 -0.85 -15.33 -20.81
N TRP A 71 -2.17 -15.47 -20.65
CA TRP A 71 -2.97 -16.47 -21.37
C TRP A 71 -2.86 -16.29 -22.89
N LEU A 72 -2.77 -15.05 -23.35
CA LEU A 72 -2.53 -14.69 -24.77
C LEU A 72 -1.04 -14.70 -25.16
N LEU A 73 -0.14 -15.20 -24.31
CA LEU A 73 1.31 -15.28 -24.49
C LEU A 73 2.07 -13.95 -24.63
N ILE A 74 1.39 -12.80 -24.56
CA ILE A 74 2.01 -11.46 -24.64
C ILE A 74 2.28 -10.83 -23.25
N GLY A 75 1.63 -11.34 -22.20
CA GLY A 75 1.70 -10.78 -20.85
C GLY A 75 3.01 -11.05 -20.12
N TRP A 76 3.80 -12.04 -20.56
CA TRP A 76 5.01 -12.49 -19.87
C TRP A 76 6.04 -11.37 -19.68
N LEU A 77 6.12 -10.41 -20.61
CA LEU A 77 7.00 -9.25 -20.50
C LEU A 77 6.67 -8.35 -19.30
N PHE A 78 5.39 -8.29 -18.90
CA PHE A 78 4.90 -7.39 -17.85
C PHE A 78 4.96 -7.98 -16.44
N VAL A 79 5.19 -9.29 -16.32
CA VAL A 79 5.28 -9.97 -15.01
C VAL A 79 6.44 -9.42 -14.19
N ILE A 80 7.64 -9.32 -14.78
CA ILE A 80 8.84 -8.85 -14.06
C ILE A 80 8.68 -7.39 -13.58
N PRO A 81 8.26 -6.42 -14.41
CA PRO A 81 7.96 -5.06 -13.96
C PRO A 81 6.94 -5.01 -12.82
N LEU A 82 5.86 -5.80 -12.89
CA LEU A 82 4.85 -5.86 -11.83
C LEU A 82 5.45 -6.38 -10.51
N LEU A 83 6.27 -7.43 -10.57
CA LEU A 83 6.95 -7.97 -9.39
C LEU A 83 7.90 -6.94 -8.77
N ILE A 84 8.68 -6.21 -9.58
CA ILE A 84 9.54 -5.16 -9.06
C ILE A 84 8.71 -4.06 -8.40
N PHE A 85 7.63 -3.61 -9.05
CA PHE A 85 6.77 -2.56 -8.54
C PHE A 85 6.08 -2.95 -7.22
N GLN A 86 5.53 -4.17 -7.12
CA GLN A 86 4.85 -4.65 -5.91
C GLN A 86 5.78 -4.80 -4.71
N TRP A 87 7.08 -5.02 -4.94
CA TRP A 87 8.06 -5.20 -3.86
C TRP A 87 8.75 -3.89 -3.48
N VAL A 88 9.23 -3.14 -4.47
CA VAL A 88 10.04 -1.95 -4.23
C VAL A 88 9.20 -0.82 -3.65
N THR A 89 8.01 -0.56 -4.21
CA THR A 89 7.24 0.62 -3.79
C THR A 89 6.71 0.55 -2.35
N PRO A 90 6.27 -0.60 -1.81
CA PRO A 90 5.90 -0.66 -0.40
C PRO A 90 7.10 -0.59 0.54
N ILE A 91 8.28 -1.09 0.13
CA ILE A 91 9.53 -0.86 0.89
C ILE A 91 9.82 0.63 0.98
N LEU A 92 9.70 1.37 -0.13
CA LEU A 92 9.87 2.82 -0.12
C LEU A 92 8.84 3.51 0.78
N ALA A 93 7.60 3.05 0.78
CA ALA A 93 6.53 3.58 1.64
C ALA A 93 6.79 3.33 3.13
N ILE A 94 7.32 2.16 3.49
CA ILE A 94 7.76 1.84 4.84
C ILE A 94 8.91 2.78 5.24
N LEU A 95 9.94 2.92 4.41
CA LEU A 95 11.08 3.79 4.70
C LEU A 95 10.64 5.25 4.85
N ALA A 96 9.71 5.71 4.01
CA ALA A 96 9.14 7.06 4.11
C ALA A 96 8.40 7.25 5.44
N SER A 97 7.64 6.27 5.90
CA SER A 97 6.91 6.31 7.18
C SER A 97 7.83 6.55 8.39
N PHE A 98 9.10 6.14 8.31
CA PHE A 98 10.10 6.39 9.36
C PHE A 98 10.92 7.68 9.14
N ARG A 99 11.19 8.06 7.89
CA ARG A 99 12.01 9.23 7.55
C ARG A 99 11.25 10.54 7.64
N ASP A 100 9.99 10.53 7.21
CA ASP A 100 9.10 11.69 7.18
C ASP A 100 7.73 11.27 7.74
N PRO A 101 7.63 11.05 9.06
CA PRO A 101 6.44 10.49 9.68
C PRO A 101 5.25 11.45 9.66
N ASP A 102 5.44 12.74 9.41
CA ASP A 102 4.35 13.72 9.36
C ASP A 102 3.66 13.79 7.99
N SER A 103 4.19 13.07 7.00
CA SER A 103 3.69 13.02 5.63
C SER A 103 3.27 11.60 5.24
N ALA A 104 2.16 11.50 4.50
CA ALA A 104 1.70 10.22 3.97
C ALA A 104 2.41 9.90 2.65
N PHE A 105 2.90 8.66 2.52
CA PHE A 105 3.53 8.21 1.29
C PHE A 105 2.49 8.10 0.17
N LYS A 106 2.82 8.62 -1.01
CA LYS A 106 1.98 8.57 -2.21
C LYS A 106 2.53 7.56 -3.19
N TYR A 107 1.80 6.48 -3.43
CA TYR A 107 2.22 5.49 -4.43
C TYR A 107 2.16 6.12 -5.84
N PRO A 108 3.23 5.94 -6.64
CA PRO A 108 3.19 6.31 -8.05
C PRO A 108 2.40 5.26 -8.83
N PHE A 109 1.86 5.66 -9.99
CA PHE A 109 1.22 4.74 -10.95
C PHE A 109 0.10 3.89 -10.34
N ILE A 110 -0.71 4.46 -9.46
CA ILE A 110 -1.94 3.83 -8.96
C ILE A 110 -3.15 4.74 -9.18
N ILE A 111 -4.31 4.12 -9.32
CA ILE A 111 -5.61 4.79 -9.28
C ILE A 111 -6.05 4.91 -7.82
N ARG A 112 -6.50 6.10 -7.40
CA ARG A 112 -6.99 6.37 -6.04
C ARG A 112 -8.52 6.26 -6.03
N PHE A 113 -9.04 5.18 -5.48
CA PHE A 113 -10.49 4.94 -5.38
C PHE A 113 -11.08 5.51 -4.10
N LEU A 114 -10.26 5.63 -3.04
CA LEU A 114 -10.62 6.01 -1.66
C LEU A 114 -10.02 7.35 -1.23
#